data_AF-A0A1G9SXN5-F1
#
_entry.id   AF-A0A1G9SXN5-F1
#
_cell.length_a   1.000
_cell.length_b   1.000
_cell.length_c   1.000
_cell.angle_alpha   90.00
_cell.angle_beta   90.00
_cell.angle_gamma   90.00
#
_symmetry.space_group_name_H-M   'P 1'
#
loop_
_entity.id
_entity.type
_entity.pdbx_description
1 polymer ?
#
loop_
_entity_poly.entity_id
_entity_poly.type
_entity_poly.pdbx_seq_one_letter_code
_entity_poly.pdbx_strand_id
1 'polypeptide(L)'
;MLPVKTISIFLLSSIFALFISCTETPSKPRVLISTDIGGSDPDDFQSMVHLLLYADTLDIVGLVSSPPNGGRKKHILEAIEAYETDYTKLKERSTEYPSPDYLRSITSQGALDPQKTDKPDTAISEGAQRIIDEAHKPDIRPLYVLVWGSITDIAQALQAAPDIKSKIRVYFIGSWNTKLDPLARNYVYNDHPDFWFIENNTTFRGMYMGGYNEMDYGNESFVTSNVKGRGALGNLFYQKKKDIKMGDTPSVLYLLHGDPEDPESESWGGRFQKTGHGPNYFTDLQQPEYQEGDKPGAKTVNKWRRDYLNDWKKRQGVLLN
;
A
#
# COMPACT_ATOMS: atom_id res chain seq x y z
N MET A 1 -46.48 -46.65 -63.25
CA MET A 1 -45.61 -45.58 -62.71
C MET A 1 -46.14 -45.19 -61.33
N LEU A 2 -45.38 -45.49 -60.28
CA LEU A 2 -45.60 -45.06 -58.89
C LEU A 2 -44.22 -44.67 -58.34
N PRO A 3 -44.06 -43.57 -57.58
CA PRO A 3 -42.76 -42.95 -57.36
C PRO A 3 -42.00 -43.55 -56.18
N VAL A 4 -40.67 -43.59 -56.31
CA VAL A 4 -39.70 -43.99 -55.28
C VAL A 4 -39.52 -42.85 -54.28
N LYS A 5 -39.70 -43.11 -52.98
CA LYS A 5 -39.39 -42.17 -51.90
C LYS A 5 -37.89 -42.21 -51.59
N THR A 6 -37.23 -41.06 -51.63
CA THR A 6 -35.84 -40.88 -51.20
C THR A 6 -35.85 -40.36 -49.76
N ILE A 7 -35.20 -41.07 -48.84
CA ILE A 7 -35.01 -40.64 -47.44
C ILE A 7 -33.63 -40.00 -47.33
N SER A 8 -33.56 -38.70 -47.06
CA SER A 8 -32.31 -38.00 -46.75
C SER A 8 -32.09 -38.01 -45.24
N ILE A 9 -30.99 -38.62 -44.80
CA ILE A 9 -30.51 -38.59 -43.41
C ILE A 9 -29.56 -37.40 -43.27
N PHE A 10 -29.93 -36.39 -42.48
CA PHE A 10 -29.03 -35.30 -42.09
C PHE A 10 -28.26 -35.71 -40.83
N LEU A 11 -26.93 -35.83 -40.93
CA LEU A 11 -26.03 -35.97 -39.79
C LEU A 11 -25.76 -34.58 -39.21
N LEU A 12 -26.22 -34.29 -37.99
CA LEU A 12 -25.81 -33.11 -37.23
C LEU A 12 -24.52 -33.44 -36.47
N SER A 13 -23.39 -32.81 -36.82
CA SER A 13 -22.18 -32.87 -36.00
C SER A 13 -22.20 -31.77 -34.94
N SER A 14 -22.39 -32.15 -33.68
CA SER A 14 -22.31 -31.24 -32.54
C SER A 14 -20.85 -30.93 -32.21
N ILE A 15 -20.40 -29.71 -32.49
CA ILE A 15 -19.07 -29.22 -32.06
C ILE A 15 -19.18 -28.82 -30.59
N PHE A 16 -18.61 -29.63 -29.71
CA PHE A 16 -18.44 -29.30 -28.29
C PHE A 16 -17.24 -28.35 -28.14
N ALA A 17 -17.49 -27.06 -27.97
CA ALA A 17 -16.44 -26.10 -27.62
C ALA A 17 -16.08 -26.28 -26.13
N LEU A 18 -14.90 -26.83 -25.86
CA LEU A 18 -14.30 -26.78 -24.52
C LEU A 18 -13.94 -25.33 -24.20
N PHE A 19 -14.74 -24.69 -23.34
CA PHE A 19 -14.33 -23.47 -22.67
C PHE A 19 -13.33 -23.84 -21.58
N ILE A 20 -12.04 -23.67 -21.87
CA ILE A 20 -11.00 -23.67 -20.86
C ILE A 20 -11.13 -22.33 -20.13
N SER A 21 -11.80 -22.32 -18.98
CA SER A 21 -11.69 -21.20 -18.04
C SER A 21 -10.27 -21.20 -17.49
N CYS A 22 -9.43 -20.33 -18.04
CA CYS A 22 -8.17 -19.96 -17.42
C CYS A 22 -8.53 -19.09 -16.21
N THR A 23 -8.43 -19.64 -15.01
CA THR A 23 -8.45 -18.82 -13.79
C THR A 23 -7.15 -18.02 -13.77
N GLU A 24 -7.18 -16.76 -14.21
CA GLU A 24 -6.06 -15.85 -13.97
C GLU A 24 -5.86 -15.75 -12.46
N THR A 25 -4.72 -16.24 -11.98
CA THR A 25 -4.27 -15.94 -10.63
C THR A 25 -4.18 -14.41 -10.52
N PRO A 26 -4.84 -13.77 -9.55
CA PRO A 26 -4.74 -12.33 -9.38
C PRO A 26 -3.26 -11.95 -9.26
N SER A 27 -2.79 -11.09 -10.16
CA SER A 27 -1.39 -10.68 -10.15
C SER A 27 -1.13 -9.78 -8.94
N LYS A 28 -0.01 -9.99 -8.24
CA LYS A 28 0.35 -9.20 -7.06
C LYS A 28 0.47 -7.72 -7.44
N PRO A 29 -0.09 -6.78 -6.67
CA PRO A 29 0.15 -5.36 -6.88
C PRO A 29 1.65 -5.04 -6.82
N ARG A 30 2.16 -4.27 -7.78
CA ARG A 30 3.52 -3.72 -7.74
C ARG A 30 3.55 -2.53 -6.82
N VAL A 31 4.41 -2.58 -5.81
CA VAL A 31 4.41 -1.56 -4.75
C VAL A 31 5.82 -1.06 -4.45
N LEU A 32 5.93 0.25 -4.34
CA LEU A 32 7.08 0.95 -3.78
C LEU A 32 6.62 1.73 -2.55
N ILE A 33 7.38 1.66 -1.46
CA ILE A 33 7.10 2.40 -0.22
C ILE A 33 8.06 3.56 -0.10
N SER A 34 7.55 4.76 0.19
CA SER A 34 8.34 5.94 0.54
C SER A 34 7.99 6.35 1.96
N THR A 35 8.89 6.19 2.92
CA THR A 35 8.59 6.27 4.36
C THR A 35 9.62 7.08 5.12
N ASP A 36 9.16 7.88 6.09
CA ASP A 36 10.03 8.57 7.03
C ASP A 36 10.33 7.75 8.29
N ILE A 37 10.27 6.41 8.19
CA ILE A 37 10.61 5.48 9.27
C ILE A 37 11.87 5.87 10.06
N GLY A 38 11.70 5.92 11.38
CA GLY A 38 12.68 6.48 12.32
C GLY A 38 12.71 8.00 12.37
N GLY A 39 11.68 8.65 11.83
CA GLY A 39 11.36 10.06 11.96
C GLY A 39 10.72 10.37 13.31
N SER A 40 9.65 11.17 13.32
CA SER A 40 9.08 11.72 14.56
C SER A 40 8.06 10.82 15.27
N ASP A 41 7.39 9.91 14.56
CA ASP A 41 6.42 8.96 15.12
C ASP A 41 6.95 7.51 14.91
N PRO A 42 6.83 6.61 15.90
CA PRO A 42 7.19 5.21 15.73
C PRO A 42 6.24 4.38 14.83
N ASP A 43 5.16 4.94 14.29
CA ASP A 43 4.15 4.17 13.57
C ASP A 43 4.58 3.65 12.20
N ASP A 44 5.48 4.31 11.47
CA ASP A 44 6.09 3.76 10.27
C ASP A 44 6.80 2.41 10.51
N PHE A 45 7.41 2.21 11.70
CA PHE A 45 7.96 0.89 12.05
C PHE A 45 6.85 -0.15 12.17
N GLN A 46 5.73 0.22 12.77
CA GLN A 46 4.58 -0.68 12.88
C GLN A 46 3.99 -1.00 11.50
N SER A 47 3.86 0.00 10.63
CA SER A 47 3.39 -0.15 9.24
C SER A 47 4.35 -1.00 8.40
N MET A 48 5.67 -0.81 8.54
CA MET A 48 6.68 -1.61 7.86
C MET A 48 6.67 -3.07 8.32
N VAL A 49 6.53 -3.33 9.62
CA VAL A 49 6.35 -4.70 10.13
C VAL A 49 5.10 -5.34 9.51
N HIS A 50 3.99 -4.63 9.45
CA HIS A 50 2.77 -5.14 8.84
C HIS A 50 2.95 -5.41 7.34
N LEU A 51 3.57 -4.51 6.58
CA LEU A 51 3.92 -4.75 5.18
C LEU A 51 4.72 -6.05 5.00
N LEU A 52 5.75 -6.27 5.82
CA LEU A 52 6.64 -7.43 5.71
C LEU A 52 5.93 -8.76 6.02
N LEU A 53 4.90 -8.74 6.88
CA LEU A 53 4.03 -9.90 7.11
C LEU A 53 3.11 -10.24 5.93
N TYR A 54 2.98 -9.34 4.96
CA TYR A 54 2.18 -9.51 3.74
C TYR A 54 3.05 -9.51 2.48
N ALA A 55 4.38 -9.57 2.63
CA ALA A 55 5.31 -9.47 1.52
C ALA A 55 5.19 -10.62 0.49
N ASP A 56 4.52 -11.72 0.84
CA ASP A 56 4.18 -12.79 -0.11
C ASP A 56 3.03 -12.44 -1.06
N THR A 57 2.20 -11.45 -0.72
CA THR A 57 1.03 -11.01 -1.49
C THR A 57 1.26 -9.79 -2.36
N LEU A 58 2.41 -9.14 -2.20
CA LEU A 58 2.78 -7.90 -2.88
C LEU A 58 4.07 -8.11 -3.68
N ASP A 59 4.18 -7.46 -4.83
CA ASP A 59 5.43 -7.35 -5.57
C ASP A 59 6.15 -6.08 -5.12
N ILE A 60 6.89 -6.19 -4.00
CA ILE A 60 7.62 -5.06 -3.42
C ILE A 60 8.86 -4.79 -4.27
N VAL A 61 8.90 -3.65 -4.94
CA VAL A 61 9.97 -3.26 -5.88
C VAL A 61 10.81 -2.09 -5.39
N GLY A 62 10.43 -1.46 -4.28
CA GLY A 62 11.24 -0.42 -3.65
C GLY A 62 10.85 -0.13 -2.20
N LEU A 63 11.87 0.10 -1.37
CA LEU A 63 11.73 0.62 -0.01
C LEU A 63 12.60 1.87 0.12
N VAL A 64 11.99 3.04 0.10
CA VAL A 64 12.68 4.32 0.07
C VAL A 64 12.50 5.01 1.41
N SER A 65 13.61 5.38 2.04
CA SER A 65 13.55 6.29 3.18
C SER A 65 13.43 7.73 2.67
N SER A 66 12.38 8.43 3.08
CA SER A 66 12.07 9.80 2.68
C SER A 66 12.13 10.75 3.90
N PRO A 67 12.07 12.07 3.70
CA PRO A 67 11.81 13.02 4.79
C PRO A 67 10.37 12.82 5.31
N PRO A 68 9.94 13.50 6.39
CA PRO A 68 10.67 14.52 7.15
C PRO A 68 11.56 13.96 8.28
N ASN A 69 12.39 14.84 8.85
CA ASN A 69 13.16 14.59 10.08
C ASN A 69 14.28 13.51 9.96
N GLY A 70 14.43 12.70 11.01
CA GLY A 70 15.56 11.82 11.23
C GLY A 70 15.49 10.47 10.53
N GLY A 71 14.39 10.15 9.85
CA GLY A 71 14.21 8.87 9.15
C GLY A 71 15.30 8.64 8.10
N ARG A 72 15.89 7.44 8.07
CA ARG A 72 17.02 7.09 7.18
C ARG A 72 16.91 5.64 6.75
N LYS A 73 17.56 5.29 5.65
CA LYS A 73 17.65 3.92 5.11
C LYS A 73 17.97 2.88 6.18
N LYS A 74 18.84 3.20 7.15
CA LYS A 74 19.19 2.29 8.26
C LYS A 74 17.98 1.81 9.09
N HIS A 75 16.93 2.63 9.21
CA HIS A 75 15.73 2.26 9.96
C HIS A 75 14.84 1.28 9.19
N ILE A 76 14.82 1.35 7.85
CA ILE A 76 14.23 0.29 7.02
C ILE A 76 15.04 -1.00 7.19
N LEU A 77 16.38 -0.90 7.18
CA LEU A 77 17.25 -2.07 7.34
C LEU A 77 17.09 -2.76 8.70
N GLU A 78 16.75 -2.02 9.76
CA GLU A 78 16.38 -2.54 11.08
C GLU A 78 15.11 -3.41 11.00
N ALA A 79 14.08 -2.96 10.29
CA ALA A 79 12.87 -3.77 10.07
C ALA A 79 13.15 -5.03 9.23
N ILE A 80 14.01 -4.92 8.22
CA ILE A 80 14.43 -6.07 7.40
C ILE A 80 15.25 -7.08 8.23
N GLU A 81 16.06 -6.63 9.20
CA GLU A 81 16.79 -7.51 10.11
C GLU A 81 15.85 -8.32 11.01
N ALA A 82 14.77 -7.70 11.51
CA ALA A 82 13.71 -8.43 12.21
C ALA A 82 13.02 -9.45 11.28
N TYR A 83 12.68 -9.04 10.05
CA TYR A 83 12.11 -9.95 9.04
C TYR A 83 13.04 -11.13 8.72
N GLU A 84 14.33 -10.89 8.58
CA GLU A 84 15.34 -11.92 8.28
C GLU A 84 15.37 -13.01 9.35
N THR A 85 15.24 -12.63 10.62
CA THR A 85 15.15 -13.58 11.74
C THR A 85 13.92 -14.49 11.63
N ASP A 86 12.81 -13.96 11.11
CA ASP A 86 11.54 -14.68 10.97
C ASP A 86 11.36 -15.34 9.58
N TYR A 87 12.28 -15.08 8.63
CA TYR A 87 12.11 -15.39 7.21
C TYR A 87 11.87 -16.87 6.93
N THR A 88 12.60 -17.77 7.60
CA THR A 88 12.44 -19.22 7.40
C THR A 88 11.01 -19.68 7.70
N LYS A 89 10.42 -19.22 8.82
CA LYS A 89 9.04 -19.56 9.20
C LYS A 89 8.02 -18.96 8.23
N LEU A 90 8.24 -17.71 7.79
CA LEU A 90 7.37 -17.08 6.79
C LEU A 90 7.42 -17.84 5.46
N LYS A 91 8.61 -18.26 5.03
CA LYS A 91 8.81 -19.02 3.80
C LYS A 91 8.18 -20.41 3.83
N GLU A 92 8.12 -21.06 5.00
CA GLU A 92 7.37 -22.32 5.18
C GLU A 92 5.86 -22.14 4.93
N ARG A 93 5.32 -20.95 5.25
CA ARG A 93 3.92 -20.63 4.99
C ARG A 93 3.65 -20.33 3.51
N SER A 94 4.58 -19.67 2.84
CA SER A 94 4.47 -19.27 1.44
C SER A 94 5.85 -19.13 0.80
N THR A 95 6.11 -19.83 -0.31
CA THR A 95 7.40 -19.72 -1.02
C THR A 95 7.61 -18.37 -1.69
N GLU A 96 6.57 -17.56 -1.74
CA GLU A 96 6.48 -16.27 -2.39
C GLU A 96 7.05 -15.10 -1.57
N TYR A 97 7.45 -15.34 -0.31
CA TYR A 97 8.11 -14.32 0.51
C TYR A 97 9.48 -13.93 -0.07
N PRO A 98 9.74 -12.62 -0.31
CA PRO A 98 11.02 -12.16 -0.83
C PRO A 98 12.17 -12.44 0.14
N SER A 99 13.36 -12.76 -0.38
CA SER A 99 14.53 -12.94 0.48
C SER A 99 14.95 -11.62 1.14
N PRO A 100 15.49 -11.64 2.37
CA PRO A 100 16.02 -10.46 3.04
C PRO A 100 17.02 -9.69 2.16
N ASP A 101 17.94 -10.38 1.48
CA ASP A 101 18.91 -9.78 0.57
C ASP A 101 18.25 -9.01 -0.58
N TYR A 102 17.12 -9.51 -1.09
CA TYR A 102 16.38 -8.82 -2.15
C TYR A 102 15.78 -7.53 -1.59
N LEU A 103 15.12 -7.59 -0.42
CA LEU A 103 14.57 -6.40 0.25
C LEU A 103 15.66 -5.35 0.51
N ARG A 104 16.86 -5.75 0.96
CA ARG A 104 18.00 -4.85 1.13
C ARG A 104 18.46 -4.23 -0.19
N SER A 105 18.47 -5.01 -1.28
CA SER A 105 18.89 -4.54 -2.61
C SER A 105 17.95 -3.49 -3.22
N ILE A 106 16.66 -3.56 -2.90
CA ILE A 106 15.66 -2.58 -3.35
C ILE A 106 15.46 -1.43 -2.36
N THR A 107 16.23 -1.40 -1.27
CA THR A 107 16.16 -0.32 -0.29
C THR A 107 17.07 0.85 -0.70
N SER A 108 16.53 2.07 -0.76
CA SER A 108 17.26 3.28 -1.16
C SER A 108 17.10 4.42 -0.15
N GLN A 109 18.04 5.37 -0.17
CA GLN A 109 17.88 6.63 0.55
C GLN A 109 17.29 7.67 -0.41
N GLY A 110 16.05 8.06 -0.18
CA GLY A 110 15.39 9.17 -0.88
C GLY A 110 15.92 10.53 -0.43
N ALA A 111 15.12 11.57 -0.67
CA ALA A 111 15.45 12.93 -0.23
C ALA A 111 15.71 12.97 1.29
N LEU A 112 16.67 13.80 1.71
CA LEU A 112 17.02 13.97 3.13
C LEU A 112 16.16 15.03 3.83
N ASP A 113 15.68 16.01 3.07
CA ASP A 113 14.88 17.14 3.53
C ASP A 113 13.63 17.28 2.66
N PRO A 114 12.53 17.82 3.19
CA PRO A 114 11.40 18.31 2.38
C PRO A 114 11.83 19.34 1.34
N GLN A 115 11.00 19.50 0.30
CA GLN A 115 11.25 20.46 -0.78
C GLN A 115 11.34 21.90 -0.24
N LYS A 116 12.30 22.68 -0.75
CA LYS A 116 12.63 24.02 -0.23
C LYS A 116 12.09 25.19 -1.07
N THR A 117 11.69 24.93 -2.32
CA THR A 117 11.14 25.95 -3.23
C THR A 117 9.87 25.45 -3.92
N ASP A 118 9.14 26.29 -4.66
CA ASP A 118 7.90 25.87 -5.34
C ASP A 118 8.11 24.82 -6.45
N LYS A 119 9.36 24.67 -6.93
CA LYS A 119 9.74 23.66 -7.91
C LYS A 119 10.78 22.70 -7.32
N PRO A 120 10.69 21.39 -7.61
CA PRO A 120 11.76 20.46 -7.32
C PRO A 120 13.11 20.90 -7.89
N ASP A 121 14.18 20.55 -7.19
CA ASP A 121 15.54 20.71 -7.71
C ASP A 121 15.73 19.83 -8.97
N THR A 122 16.65 20.24 -9.86
CA THR A 122 16.97 19.44 -11.06
C THR A 122 17.71 18.15 -10.71
N ALA A 123 18.46 18.15 -9.60
CA ALA A 123 19.07 16.96 -9.06
C ALA A 123 18.02 16.17 -8.29
N ILE A 124 17.91 14.87 -8.57
CA ILE A 124 16.95 13.98 -7.94
C ILE A 124 17.64 13.04 -6.95
N SER A 125 16.90 12.58 -5.94
CA SER A 125 17.37 11.60 -4.95
C SER A 125 17.46 10.18 -5.53
N GLU A 126 18.09 9.24 -4.80
CA GLU A 126 18.03 7.82 -5.19
C GLU A 126 16.60 7.27 -5.12
N GLY A 127 15.75 7.84 -4.26
CA GLY A 127 14.34 7.47 -4.14
C GLY A 127 13.54 7.87 -5.36
N ALA A 128 13.69 9.11 -5.81
CA ALA A 128 13.10 9.61 -7.05
C ALA A 128 13.60 8.82 -8.26
N GLN A 129 14.91 8.54 -8.35
CA GLN A 129 15.46 7.71 -9.43
C GLN A 129 14.85 6.30 -9.41
N ARG A 130 14.70 5.66 -8.25
CA ARG A 130 14.06 4.34 -8.15
C ARG A 130 12.61 4.34 -8.63
N ILE A 131 11.83 5.38 -8.30
CA ILE A 131 10.45 5.53 -8.79
C ILE A 131 10.44 5.58 -10.33
N ILE A 132 11.34 6.37 -10.92
CA ILE A 132 11.46 6.47 -12.40
C ILE A 132 11.83 5.11 -13.00
N ASP A 133 12.88 4.47 -12.48
CA ASP A 133 13.38 3.20 -12.99
C ASP A 133 12.30 2.10 -12.95
N GLU A 134 11.59 1.97 -11.83
CA GLU A 134 10.54 0.97 -11.67
C GLU A 134 9.31 1.24 -12.55
N ALA A 135 8.98 2.52 -12.78
CA ALA A 135 7.90 2.92 -13.68
C ALA A 135 8.26 2.72 -15.17
N HIS A 136 9.54 2.78 -15.54
CA HIS A 136 9.99 2.53 -16.91
C HIS A 136 10.14 1.05 -17.27
N LYS A 137 10.14 0.15 -16.30
CA LYS A 137 10.14 -1.30 -16.57
C LYS A 137 8.95 -1.72 -17.46
N PRO A 138 9.13 -2.69 -18.37
CA PRO A 138 8.09 -3.19 -19.26
C PRO A 138 7.12 -4.10 -18.50
N ASP A 139 6.33 -3.53 -17.59
CA ASP A 139 5.26 -4.20 -16.86
C ASP A 139 3.94 -3.47 -17.14
N ILE A 140 2.88 -4.23 -17.41
CA ILE A 140 1.56 -3.68 -17.71
C ILE A 140 0.83 -3.21 -16.45
N ARG A 141 1.24 -3.71 -15.27
CA ARG A 141 0.63 -3.33 -14.00
C ARG A 141 1.08 -1.93 -13.62
N PRO A 142 0.19 -1.08 -13.08
CA PRO A 142 0.61 0.19 -12.52
C PRO A 142 1.55 -0.03 -11.33
N LEU A 143 2.47 0.90 -11.13
CA LEU A 143 3.28 0.97 -9.93
C LEU A 143 2.54 1.79 -8.87
N TYR A 144 2.12 1.15 -7.78
CA TYR A 144 1.61 1.85 -6.62
C TYR A 144 2.78 2.38 -5.79
N VAL A 145 2.79 3.69 -5.53
CA VAL A 145 3.73 4.31 -4.62
C VAL A 145 2.97 4.74 -3.37
N LEU A 146 3.22 4.05 -2.26
CA LEU A 146 2.63 4.35 -0.96
C LEU A 146 3.56 5.30 -0.22
N VAL A 147 3.10 6.53 -0.02
CA VAL A 147 3.90 7.62 0.56
C VAL A 147 3.46 7.83 2.00
N TRP A 148 4.33 7.47 2.93
CA TRP A 148 4.12 7.49 4.38
C TRP A 148 4.81 8.69 5.04
N GLY A 149 5.82 9.26 4.37
CA GLY A 149 6.48 10.52 4.76
C GLY A 149 6.20 11.67 3.79
N SER A 150 7.16 12.57 3.61
CA SER A 150 7.15 13.67 2.64
C SER A 150 7.06 13.17 1.19
N ILE A 151 6.31 13.88 0.35
CA ILE A 151 6.07 13.56 -1.07
C ILE A 151 7.17 14.10 -2.02
N THR A 152 8.25 14.66 -1.46
CA THR A 152 9.39 15.25 -2.20
C THR A 152 9.93 14.34 -3.31
N ASP A 153 10.11 13.04 -3.06
CA ASP A 153 10.67 12.12 -4.06
C ASP A 153 9.73 11.93 -5.27
N ILE A 154 8.42 12.00 -5.07
CA ILE A 154 7.42 11.98 -6.16
C ILE A 154 7.49 13.28 -6.96
N ALA A 155 7.58 14.43 -6.28
CA ALA A 155 7.69 15.72 -6.95
C ALA A 155 8.94 15.78 -7.85
N GLN A 156 10.09 15.33 -7.34
CA GLN A 156 11.33 15.18 -8.10
C GLN A 156 11.18 14.22 -9.28
N ALA A 157 10.58 13.05 -9.08
CA ALA A 157 10.38 12.06 -10.14
C ALA A 157 9.48 12.59 -11.27
N LEU A 158 8.38 13.26 -10.93
CA LEU A 158 7.46 13.85 -11.91
C LEU A 158 8.08 15.01 -12.70
N GLN A 159 8.96 15.79 -12.08
CA GLN A 159 9.71 16.83 -12.79
C GLN A 159 10.72 16.24 -13.78
N ALA A 160 11.47 15.22 -13.35
CA ALA A 160 12.53 14.63 -14.16
C ALA A 160 12.01 13.71 -15.28
N ALA A 161 10.91 12.99 -15.04
CA ALA A 161 10.34 12.03 -15.99
C ALA A 161 8.80 12.13 -16.03
N PRO A 162 8.22 13.18 -16.63
CA PRO A 162 6.77 13.41 -16.64
C PRO A 162 5.96 12.30 -17.36
N ASP A 163 6.61 11.48 -18.19
CA ASP A 163 5.99 10.35 -18.88
C ASP A 163 5.58 9.20 -17.95
N ILE A 164 6.14 9.13 -16.73
CA ILE A 164 5.78 8.10 -15.74
C ILE A 164 4.37 8.29 -15.17
N LYS A 165 3.77 9.48 -15.31
CA LYS A 165 2.44 9.81 -14.74
C LYS A 165 1.36 8.79 -15.06
N SER A 166 1.36 8.27 -16.28
CA SER A 166 0.37 7.29 -16.74
C SER A 166 0.55 5.90 -16.12
N LYS A 167 1.75 5.61 -15.59
CA LYS A 167 2.18 4.29 -15.12
C LYS A 167 2.18 4.14 -13.61
N ILE A 168 2.12 5.24 -12.87
CA ILE A 168 2.17 5.23 -11.41
C ILE A 168 0.84 5.65 -10.79
N ARG A 169 0.61 5.19 -9.57
CA ARG A 169 -0.57 5.45 -8.73
C ARG A 169 -0.07 5.85 -7.35
N VAL A 170 -0.32 7.07 -6.90
CA VAL A 170 0.15 7.51 -5.58
C VAL A 170 -0.97 7.43 -4.55
N TYR A 171 -0.67 6.75 -3.43
CA TYR A 171 -1.48 6.83 -2.21
C TYR A 171 -0.64 7.53 -1.15
N PHE A 172 -1.01 8.76 -0.81
CA PHE A 172 -0.27 9.59 0.13
C PHE A 172 -1.01 9.72 1.46
N ILE A 173 -0.32 9.31 2.54
CA ILE A 173 -0.70 9.65 3.90
C ILE A 173 -0.31 11.11 4.13
N GLY A 174 -1.26 12.01 3.86
CA GLY A 174 -1.07 13.46 3.92
C GLY A 174 -1.06 13.97 5.36
N SER A 175 -2.07 14.78 5.74
CA SER A 175 -2.22 15.33 7.09
C SER A 175 -0.96 16.03 7.62
N TRP A 176 -0.16 15.31 8.41
CA TRP A 176 1.05 15.86 9.01
C TRP A 176 2.15 16.02 7.96
N ASN A 177 2.27 15.08 7.04
CA ASN A 177 3.25 15.13 5.96
C ASN A 177 2.98 16.28 4.99
N THR A 178 1.71 16.56 4.66
CA THR A 178 1.34 17.75 3.88
C THR A 178 1.74 19.04 4.57
N LYS A 179 1.67 19.11 5.91
CA LYS A 179 2.12 20.30 6.67
C LYS A 179 3.63 20.44 6.69
N LEU A 180 4.37 19.33 6.67
CA LEU A 180 5.83 19.32 6.71
C LEU A 180 6.49 19.46 5.33
N ASP A 181 5.76 19.14 4.26
CA ASP A 181 6.23 19.28 2.88
C ASP A 181 5.17 19.90 1.95
N PRO A 182 4.68 21.12 2.27
CA PRO A 182 3.60 21.75 1.52
C PRO A 182 4.03 22.11 0.09
N LEU A 183 5.32 22.39 -0.13
CA LEU A 183 5.84 22.81 -1.43
C LEU A 183 5.83 21.65 -2.43
N ALA A 184 6.34 20.47 -2.06
CA ALA A 184 6.26 19.30 -2.92
C ALA A 184 4.81 18.88 -3.15
N ARG A 185 3.98 18.87 -2.09
CA ARG A 185 2.56 18.54 -2.23
C ARG A 185 1.86 19.51 -3.19
N ASN A 186 2.11 20.81 -3.08
CA ASN A 186 1.50 21.81 -3.95
C ASN A 186 1.98 21.70 -5.39
N TYR A 187 3.25 21.37 -5.61
CA TYR A 187 3.77 21.08 -6.94
C TYR A 187 3.04 19.87 -7.56
N VAL A 188 2.96 18.74 -6.84
CA VAL A 188 2.24 17.54 -7.32
C VAL A 188 0.77 17.85 -7.61
N TYR A 189 0.10 18.56 -6.70
CA TYR A 189 -1.31 18.90 -6.84
C TYR A 189 -1.57 19.89 -7.98
N ASN A 190 -0.86 21.03 -8.04
CA ASN A 190 -1.17 22.11 -8.99
C ASN A 190 -0.62 21.87 -10.40
N ASP A 191 0.60 21.34 -10.52
CA ASP A 191 1.29 21.22 -11.81
C ASP A 191 0.99 19.88 -12.52
N HIS A 192 0.43 18.91 -11.82
CA HIS A 192 0.08 17.60 -12.37
C HIS A 192 -1.40 17.24 -12.10
N PRO A 193 -2.38 18.05 -12.56
CA PRO A 193 -3.80 17.81 -12.30
C PRO A 193 -4.34 16.53 -12.96
N ASP A 194 -3.63 15.97 -13.94
CA ASP A 194 -3.96 14.71 -14.61
C ASP A 194 -3.44 13.47 -13.85
N PHE A 195 -2.66 13.68 -12.80
CA PHE A 195 -1.99 12.61 -12.05
C PHE A 195 -2.95 11.81 -11.19
N TRP A 196 -2.75 10.49 -11.15
CA TRP A 196 -3.56 9.61 -10.30
C TRP A 196 -3.04 9.67 -8.87
N PHE A 197 -3.84 10.29 -8.00
CA PHE A 197 -3.40 10.73 -6.69
C PHE A 197 -4.51 10.64 -5.65
N ILE A 198 -4.34 9.72 -4.69
CA ILE A 198 -5.11 9.69 -3.45
C ILE A 198 -4.35 10.48 -2.39
N GLU A 199 -4.98 11.53 -1.87
CA GLU A 199 -4.49 12.28 -0.71
C GLU A 199 -5.36 11.94 0.52
N ASN A 200 -4.84 11.07 1.38
CA ASN A 200 -5.53 10.62 2.59
C ASN A 200 -5.11 11.49 3.79
N ASN A 201 -5.97 12.43 4.19
CA ASN A 201 -5.68 13.33 5.31
C ASN A 201 -6.27 12.85 6.63
N THR A 202 -7.34 12.05 6.63
CA THR A 202 -7.96 11.61 7.88
C THR A 202 -8.52 10.20 7.84
N THR A 203 -8.79 9.64 6.68
CA THR A 203 -9.34 8.29 6.50
C THR A 203 -8.46 7.24 7.16
N PHE A 204 -7.13 7.41 7.07
CA PHE A 204 -6.16 6.50 7.68
C PHE A 204 -6.31 6.36 9.21
N ARG A 205 -6.91 7.35 9.87
CA ARG A 205 -7.15 7.34 11.32
C ARG A 205 -8.07 6.21 11.75
N GLY A 206 -8.92 5.69 10.86
CA GLY A 206 -9.74 4.53 11.14
C GLY A 206 -8.95 3.27 11.48
N MET A 207 -7.65 3.21 11.15
CA MET A 207 -6.79 2.11 11.56
C MET A 207 -6.76 1.91 13.08
N TYR A 208 -6.79 3.02 13.83
CA TYR A 208 -6.64 3.04 15.28
C TYR A 208 -7.74 3.82 16.03
N MET A 209 -8.68 4.45 15.32
CA MET A 209 -9.82 5.17 15.89
C MET A 209 -11.16 4.51 15.50
N GLY A 210 -12.01 4.28 16.49
CA GLY A 210 -13.33 3.67 16.32
C GLY A 210 -13.29 2.19 15.92
N GLY A 211 -14.37 1.71 15.32
CA GLY A 211 -14.55 0.30 14.97
C GLY A 211 -14.74 -0.62 16.18
N TYR A 212 -14.83 -1.93 15.93
CA TYR A 212 -15.02 -2.93 16.98
C TYR A 212 -13.76 -3.08 17.86
N ASN A 213 -13.87 -2.77 19.15
CA ASN A 213 -12.73 -2.69 20.08
C ASN A 213 -12.86 -3.56 21.35
N GLU A 214 -13.83 -4.47 21.38
CA GLU A 214 -14.00 -5.40 22.50
C GLU A 214 -13.00 -6.56 22.43
N MET A 215 -12.85 -7.31 23.53
CA MET A 215 -11.95 -8.47 23.63
C MET A 215 -10.51 -8.12 23.21
N ASP A 216 -9.91 -8.91 22.31
CA ASP A 216 -8.57 -8.71 21.79
C ASP A 216 -8.55 -7.82 20.52
N TYR A 217 -9.60 -7.04 20.22
CA TYR A 217 -9.62 -6.12 19.07
C TYR A 217 -9.28 -4.66 19.42
N GLY A 218 -9.06 -4.34 20.70
CA GLY A 218 -8.58 -3.02 21.12
C GLY A 218 -7.12 -2.78 20.72
N ASN A 219 -6.70 -1.51 20.62
CA ASN A 219 -5.34 -1.17 20.17
C ASN A 219 -4.24 -1.81 21.03
N GLU A 220 -4.38 -1.79 22.36
CA GLU A 220 -3.42 -2.43 23.28
C GLU A 220 -3.67 -3.93 23.45
N SER A 221 -4.93 -4.35 23.55
CA SER A 221 -5.28 -5.75 23.78
C SER A 221 -4.90 -6.63 22.58
N PHE A 222 -5.11 -6.15 21.35
CA PHE A 222 -4.70 -6.87 20.15
C PHE A 222 -3.18 -7.10 20.13
N VAL A 223 -2.39 -6.04 20.35
CA VAL A 223 -0.93 -6.15 20.32
C VAL A 223 -0.46 -7.10 21.42
N THR A 224 -1.01 -6.98 22.63
CA THR A 224 -0.63 -7.83 23.76
C THR A 224 -0.93 -9.30 23.53
N SER A 225 -2.10 -9.62 22.97
CA SER A 225 -2.55 -11.00 22.76
C SER A 225 -1.98 -11.64 21.49
N ASN A 226 -1.81 -10.85 20.43
CA ASN A 226 -1.64 -11.36 19.08
C ASN A 226 -0.34 -10.93 18.39
N VAL A 227 0.46 -10.02 18.95
CA VAL A 227 1.68 -9.49 18.30
C VAL A 227 2.92 -9.63 19.19
N LYS A 228 2.84 -9.15 20.42
CA LYS A 228 3.93 -9.17 21.39
C LYS A 228 4.44 -10.61 21.59
N GLY A 229 5.76 -10.80 21.47
CA GLY A 229 6.40 -12.10 21.70
C GLY A 229 6.30 -13.09 20.54
N ARG A 230 5.77 -12.69 19.38
CA ARG A 230 5.61 -13.56 18.21
C ARG A 230 6.60 -13.17 17.12
N GLY A 231 7.74 -13.84 17.10
CA GLY A 231 8.84 -13.54 16.18
C GLY A 231 9.56 -12.22 16.49
N ALA A 232 10.65 -12.00 15.77
CA ALA A 232 11.39 -10.75 15.83
C ALA A 232 10.56 -9.56 15.33
N LEU A 233 9.72 -9.74 14.31
CA LEU A 233 8.81 -8.72 13.78
C LEU A 233 7.81 -8.25 14.84
N GLY A 234 7.15 -9.18 15.55
CA GLY A 234 6.22 -8.83 16.62
C GLY A 234 6.89 -8.14 17.81
N ASN A 235 8.14 -8.51 18.10
CA ASN A 235 8.94 -7.85 19.13
C ASN A 235 9.34 -6.43 18.74
N LEU A 236 9.83 -6.22 17.50
CA LEU A 236 10.17 -4.90 16.99
C LEU A 236 8.95 -3.98 17.02
N PHE A 237 7.80 -4.46 16.54
CA PHE A 237 6.53 -3.74 16.59
C PHE A 237 6.24 -3.22 18.01
N TYR A 238 6.24 -4.13 18.99
CA TYR A 238 5.88 -3.81 20.38
C TYR A 238 6.91 -2.90 21.06
N GLN A 239 8.19 -3.05 20.73
CA GLN A 239 9.27 -2.21 21.26
C GLN A 239 9.14 -0.76 20.81
N LYS A 240 8.74 -0.53 19.55
CA LYS A 240 8.55 0.82 19.00
C LYS A 240 7.30 1.47 19.59
N LYS A 241 6.20 0.73 19.68
CA LYS A 241 4.96 1.20 20.32
C LYS A 241 4.05 0.03 20.73
N LYS A 242 3.45 0.14 21.92
CA LYS A 242 2.73 -0.97 22.59
C LYS A 242 1.29 -1.16 22.14
N ASP A 243 0.73 -0.16 21.49
CA ASP A 243 -0.64 -0.07 20.98
C ASP A 243 -0.65 0.10 19.46
N ILE A 244 -1.71 -0.32 18.79
CA ILE A 244 -1.92 -0.04 17.37
C ILE A 244 -1.97 1.47 17.14
N LYS A 245 -1.03 1.98 16.35
CA LYS A 245 -1.09 3.31 15.73
C LYS A 245 -1.08 3.18 14.22
N MET A 246 -0.03 2.60 13.64
CA MET A 246 0.00 2.10 12.24
C MET A 246 -0.63 3.05 11.21
N GLY A 247 -0.32 4.35 11.27
CA GLY A 247 -1.01 5.38 10.50
C GLY A 247 -0.99 5.15 8.99
N ASP A 248 0.04 4.47 8.49
CA ASP A 248 0.26 4.28 7.06
C ASP A 248 -0.24 2.94 6.53
N THR A 249 -0.48 1.99 7.43
CA THR A 249 -0.98 0.66 7.10
C THR A 249 -2.25 0.66 6.25
N PRO A 250 -3.20 1.60 6.38
CA PRO A 250 -4.32 1.72 5.45
C PRO A 250 -3.91 1.77 3.98
N SER A 251 -2.77 2.36 3.62
CA SER A 251 -2.27 2.35 2.24
C SER A 251 -1.88 0.96 1.75
N VAL A 252 -1.40 0.08 2.65
CA VAL A 252 -1.13 -1.33 2.37
C VAL A 252 -2.44 -2.11 2.29
N LEU A 253 -3.34 -1.91 3.25
CA LEU A 253 -4.64 -2.55 3.30
C LEU A 253 -5.51 -2.22 2.07
N TYR A 254 -5.34 -1.03 1.48
CA TYR A 254 -5.96 -0.64 0.22
C TYR A 254 -5.64 -1.62 -0.91
N LEU A 255 -4.41 -2.13 -0.97
CA LEU A 255 -3.97 -3.08 -1.99
C LEU A 255 -4.32 -4.54 -1.66
N LEU A 256 -4.65 -4.85 -0.40
CA LEU A 256 -4.92 -6.21 0.06
C LEU A 256 -6.39 -6.59 -0.03
N HIS A 257 -7.30 -5.62 -0.10
CA HIS A 257 -8.73 -5.86 -0.16
C HIS A 257 -9.45 -4.74 -0.92
N GLY A 258 -10.28 -5.12 -1.88
CA GLY A 258 -11.04 -4.18 -2.72
C GLY A 258 -10.44 -4.08 -4.11
N ASP A 259 -10.89 -3.09 -4.89
CA ASP A 259 -10.32 -2.77 -6.19
C ASP A 259 -9.43 -1.52 -6.09
N PRO A 260 -8.10 -1.65 -6.14
CA PRO A 260 -7.19 -0.51 -6.02
C PRO A 260 -7.17 0.40 -7.26
N GLU A 261 -7.81 0.03 -8.37
CA GLU A 261 -8.01 0.94 -9.51
C GLU A 261 -9.25 1.82 -9.37
N ASP A 262 -10.15 1.52 -8.43
CA ASP A 262 -11.34 2.32 -8.10
C ASP A 262 -11.30 2.85 -6.66
N PRO A 263 -10.74 4.06 -6.43
CA PRO A 263 -10.68 4.67 -5.10
C PRO A 263 -12.05 5.01 -4.50
N GLU A 264 -13.11 5.07 -5.31
CA GLU A 264 -14.47 5.33 -4.84
C GLU A 264 -15.16 4.04 -4.37
N SER A 265 -14.56 2.87 -4.62
CA SER A 265 -14.99 1.57 -4.11
C SER A 265 -14.52 1.31 -2.68
N GLU A 266 -15.14 0.34 -2.01
CA GLU A 266 -14.77 0.01 -0.64
C GLU A 266 -13.50 -0.86 -0.58
N SER A 267 -12.57 -0.47 0.27
CA SER A 267 -11.36 -1.24 0.58
C SER A 267 -11.14 -1.29 2.09
N TRP A 268 -10.23 -2.15 2.56
CA TRP A 268 -9.76 -2.07 3.95
C TRP A 268 -8.94 -0.80 4.22
N GLY A 269 -8.34 -0.23 3.16
CA GLY A 269 -7.58 1.02 3.20
C GLY A 269 -8.43 2.29 3.11
N GLY A 270 -9.76 2.16 3.08
CA GLY A 270 -10.71 3.26 3.04
C GLY A 270 -11.40 3.42 1.69
N ARG A 271 -12.27 4.43 1.62
CA ARG A 271 -12.99 4.83 0.42
C ARG A 271 -12.87 6.34 0.26
N PHE A 272 -12.62 6.78 -0.96
CA PHE A 272 -12.32 8.17 -1.29
C PHE A 272 -13.39 8.74 -2.21
N GLN A 273 -13.36 10.05 -2.39
CA GLN A 273 -14.19 10.75 -3.35
C GLN A 273 -13.31 11.53 -4.33
N LYS A 274 -13.71 11.54 -5.60
CA LYS A 274 -13.14 12.51 -6.55
C LYS A 274 -13.51 13.93 -6.15
N THR A 275 -12.67 14.88 -6.53
CA THR A 275 -13.00 16.31 -6.45
C THR A 275 -13.16 16.89 -7.85
N GLY A 276 -13.39 18.21 -7.95
CA GLY A 276 -13.32 18.92 -9.23
C GLY A 276 -11.89 19.17 -9.75
N HIS A 277 -10.86 18.71 -9.03
CA HIS A 277 -9.47 18.95 -9.37
C HIS A 277 -8.92 17.86 -10.31
N GLY A 278 -9.16 18.05 -11.61
CA GLY A 278 -8.72 17.11 -12.62
C GLY A 278 -9.47 15.75 -12.56
N PRO A 279 -9.10 14.79 -13.42
CA PRO A 279 -9.85 13.54 -13.56
C PRO A 279 -9.56 12.49 -12.48
N ASN A 280 -8.39 12.56 -11.82
CA ASN A 280 -7.81 11.46 -11.04
C ASN A 280 -7.27 11.89 -9.66
N TYR A 281 -7.82 12.96 -9.06
CA TYR A 281 -7.52 13.35 -7.70
C TYR A 281 -8.63 12.92 -6.74
N PHE A 282 -8.25 12.23 -5.67
CA PHE A 282 -9.16 11.65 -4.68
C PHE A 282 -8.74 12.05 -3.27
N THR A 283 -9.72 12.29 -2.39
CA THR A 283 -9.49 12.65 -1.00
C THR A 283 -10.56 12.05 -0.09
N ASP A 284 -10.39 12.21 1.22
CA ASP A 284 -11.30 11.71 2.25
C ASP A 284 -12.77 12.08 2.01
N LEU A 285 -13.68 11.13 2.29
CA LEU A 285 -15.12 11.35 2.32
C LEU A 285 -15.51 12.28 3.46
N GLN A 286 -16.12 13.43 3.12
CA GLN A 286 -16.41 14.50 4.06
C GLN A 286 -17.74 14.32 4.81
N GLN A 287 -18.61 13.42 4.34
CA GLN A 287 -19.97 13.27 4.86
C GLN A 287 -19.96 12.72 6.31
N PRO A 288 -20.80 13.25 7.24
CA PRO A 288 -20.78 12.89 8.65
C PRO A 288 -20.92 11.39 8.96
N GLU A 289 -21.64 10.63 8.12
CA GLU A 289 -21.79 9.18 8.26
C GLU A 289 -20.47 8.41 8.15
N TYR A 290 -19.47 8.98 7.47
CA TYR A 290 -18.14 8.40 7.29
C TYR A 290 -17.11 8.92 8.31
N GLN A 291 -17.52 9.82 9.22
CA GLN A 291 -16.63 10.43 10.21
C GLN A 291 -16.53 9.61 11.49
N GLU A 292 -15.31 9.47 12.02
CA GLU A 292 -15.04 9.03 13.41
C GLU A 292 -14.52 10.24 14.20
N GLY A 293 -15.32 10.77 15.12
CA GLY A 293 -15.03 12.05 15.77
C GLY A 293 -14.88 13.17 14.73
N ASP A 294 -13.74 13.87 14.74
CA ASP A 294 -13.38 14.93 13.79
C ASP A 294 -12.56 14.42 12.59
N LYS A 295 -12.61 13.11 12.29
CA LYS A 295 -11.82 12.46 11.23
C LYS A 295 -12.72 11.99 10.07
N PRO A 296 -12.90 12.81 9.01
CA PRO A 296 -13.50 12.41 7.74
C PRO A 296 -12.94 11.11 7.17
N GLY A 297 -13.82 10.30 6.58
CA GLY A 297 -13.50 9.01 5.98
C GLY A 297 -13.08 7.89 6.94
N ALA A 298 -12.75 8.17 8.20
CA ALA A 298 -12.18 7.15 9.12
C ALA A 298 -13.10 5.93 9.33
N LYS A 299 -14.42 6.08 9.29
CA LYS A 299 -15.35 4.94 9.39
C LYS A 299 -15.29 3.98 8.21
N THR A 300 -14.77 4.43 7.06
CA THR A 300 -14.59 3.57 5.89
C THR A 300 -13.48 2.54 6.08
N VAL A 301 -12.53 2.81 6.98
CA VAL A 301 -11.49 1.86 7.41
C VAL A 301 -11.97 1.09 8.64
N ASN A 302 -12.41 1.78 9.71
CA ASN A 302 -12.63 1.12 11.01
C ASN A 302 -13.80 0.14 11.03
N LYS A 303 -14.75 0.23 10.08
CA LYS A 303 -15.81 -0.77 9.90
C LYS A 303 -15.26 -2.16 9.59
N TRP A 304 -14.09 -2.24 8.97
CA TRP A 304 -13.39 -3.49 8.61
C TRP A 304 -12.49 -4.02 9.72
N ARG A 305 -12.49 -3.38 10.90
CA ARG A 305 -11.54 -3.67 11.98
C ARG A 305 -11.44 -5.14 12.37
N ARG A 306 -12.55 -5.84 12.45
CA ARG A 306 -12.51 -7.28 12.75
C ARG A 306 -11.82 -8.07 11.65
N ASP A 307 -12.03 -7.71 10.39
CA ASP A 307 -11.57 -8.49 9.25
C ASP A 307 -10.06 -8.35 9.09
N TYR A 308 -9.53 -7.12 9.03
CA TYR A 308 -8.09 -6.91 8.88
C TYR A 308 -7.30 -7.36 10.13
N LEU A 309 -7.86 -7.23 11.34
CA LEU A 309 -7.20 -7.72 12.55
C LEU A 309 -7.21 -9.25 12.63
N ASN A 310 -8.27 -9.92 12.17
CA ASN A 310 -8.29 -11.38 12.09
C ASN A 310 -7.31 -11.91 11.05
N ASP A 311 -7.14 -11.23 9.92
CA ASP A 311 -6.14 -11.63 8.93
C ASP A 311 -4.72 -11.44 9.48
N TRP A 312 -4.44 -10.27 10.06
CA TRP A 312 -3.14 -10.01 10.69
C TRP A 312 -2.83 -11.01 11.81
N LYS A 313 -3.80 -11.34 12.66
CA LYS A 313 -3.66 -12.36 13.72
C LYS A 313 -3.23 -13.73 13.16
N LYS A 314 -3.80 -14.15 12.02
CA LYS A 314 -3.42 -15.42 11.37
C LYS A 314 -1.98 -15.38 10.87
N ARG A 315 -1.57 -14.29 10.20
CA ARG A 315 -0.21 -14.12 9.67
C ARG A 315 0.84 -14.03 10.77
N GLN A 316 0.59 -13.20 11.77
CA GLN A 316 1.46 -13.09 12.95
C GLN A 316 1.54 -14.41 13.73
N GLY A 317 0.47 -15.22 13.70
CA GLY A 317 0.41 -16.54 14.32
C GLY A 317 1.45 -17.53 13.79
N VAL A 318 1.91 -17.38 12.54
CA VAL A 318 2.98 -18.21 11.94
C VAL A 318 4.31 -18.06 12.69
N LEU A 319 4.51 -16.92 13.35
CA LEU A 319 5.74 -16.58 14.07
C LEU A 319 5.73 -17.03 15.54
N LEU A 320 4.67 -17.69 15.98
CA LEU A 320 4.70 -18.42 17.25
C LEU A 320 5.78 -19.51 17.18
N ASN A 321 6.38 -19.80 18.34
CA ASN A 321 7.20 -20.99 18.52
C ASN A 321 6.31 -22.21 18.75
#